data_AF-A0A925X7Q6-F1
#
_entry.id   AF-A0A925X7Q6-F1
#
_cell.length_a   1.000
_cell.length_b   1.000
_cell.length_c   1.000
_cell.angle_alpha   90.00
_cell.angle_beta   90.00
_cell.angle_gamma   90.00
#
_symmetry.space_group_name_H-M   'P 1'
#
loop_
_entity.id
_entity.type
_entity.pdbx_description
1 polymer ?
#
loop_
_entity_poly.entity_id
_entity_poly.type
_entity_poly.pdbx_seq_one_letter_code
_entity_poly.pdbx_strand_id
1 'polypeptide(L)'
;MAKVKTSYFCQHCGHNSPKWLGKCPACGEWNTFVEEIIQKEDKTEKGSWRISSSQQIATRPKAIAEINYSEQHRIVTSDGELNRVLGGGIVPGSLVLIGGEPGIGKSTLLLQIAMSLHQ
;
A
#
# COMPACT_ATOMS: atom_id res chain seq x y z
N MET A 1 -8.32 2.46 -14.89
CA MET A 1 -8.43 3.76 -14.22
C MET A 1 -9.76 4.38 -14.61
N ALA A 2 -10.69 4.52 -13.67
CA ALA A 2 -12.01 5.08 -13.97
C ALA A 2 -11.85 6.59 -14.18
N LYS A 3 -12.18 7.05 -15.39
CA LYS A 3 -12.07 8.44 -15.80
C LYS A 3 -13.13 9.25 -15.06
N VAL A 4 -12.72 10.28 -14.32
CA VAL A 4 -13.64 11.20 -13.64
C VAL A 4 -14.60 11.78 -14.67
N LYS A 5 -15.90 11.56 -14.49
CA LYS A 5 -16.94 12.16 -15.34
C LYS A 5 -17.30 13.52 -14.76
N THR A 6 -16.75 14.58 -15.36
CA THR A 6 -17.13 15.96 -15.07
C THR A 6 -18.28 16.38 -15.99
N SER A 7 -19.18 17.21 -15.49
CA SER A 7 -20.25 17.84 -16.29
C SER A 7 -20.40 19.27 -15.84
N TYR A 8 -20.77 20.15 -16.77
CA TYR A 8 -20.93 21.57 -16.51
C TYR A 8 -22.42 21.90 -16.46
N PHE A 9 -22.84 22.66 -15.45
CA PHE A 9 -24.22 23.06 -15.23
C PHE A 9 -24.35 24.58 -15.30
N CYS A 10 -25.40 25.05 -15.98
CA CYS A 10 -25.76 26.45 -16.01
C CYS A 10 -26.50 26.83 -14.72
N GLN A 11 -25.95 27.76 -13.93
CA GLN A 11 -26.58 28.20 -12.68
C GLN A 11 -27.91 28.95 -12.88
N HIS A 12 -28.12 29.55 -14.05
CA HIS A 12 -29.34 30.29 -14.36
C HIS A 12 -30.55 29.41 -14.70
N CYS A 13 -30.33 28.35 -15.51
CA CYS A 13 -31.43 27.55 -16.07
C CYS A 13 -31.30 26.04 -15.85
N GLY A 14 -30.26 25.58 -15.15
CA GLY A 14 -30.04 24.17 -14.83
C GLY A 14 -29.60 23.28 -15.99
N HIS A 15 -29.32 23.85 -17.18
CA HIS A 15 -28.89 23.06 -18.34
C HIS A 15 -27.51 22.45 -18.13
N ASN A 16 -27.35 21.16 -18.46
CA ASN A 16 -26.10 20.43 -18.28
C ASN A 16 -25.41 20.10 -19.62
N SER A 17 -24.08 20.16 -19.65
CA SER A 17 -23.26 19.82 -20.80
C SER A 17 -21.98 19.10 -20.37
N PRO A 18 -21.51 18.08 -21.11
CA PRO A 18 -20.25 17.39 -20.83
C PRO A 18 -19.00 18.21 -21.16
N LYS A 19 -19.15 19.40 -21.78
CA LYS A 19 -18.04 20.31 -22.12
C LYS A 19 -18.39 21.73 -21.74
N TRP A 20 -17.39 22.52 -21.35
CA TRP A 20 -17.54 23.95 -21.11
C TRP A 20 -17.76 24.68 -22.43
N LEU A 21 -18.81 25.49 -22.50
CA LEU A 21 -19.23 26.17 -23.73
C LEU A 21 -19.18 27.70 -23.60
N GLY A 22 -18.85 28.25 -22.42
CA GLY A 22 -18.77 29.70 -22.15
C GLY A 22 -20.11 30.44 -22.17
N LYS A 23 -21.02 30.08 -23.09
CA LYS A 23 -22.38 30.57 -23.24
C LYS A 23 -23.38 29.42 -23.12
N CYS A 24 -24.47 29.64 -22.38
CA CYS A 24 -25.54 28.66 -22.26
C CYS A 24 -26.34 28.50 -23.55
N PRO A 25 -26.48 27.28 -24.10
CA PRO A 25 -27.32 27.06 -25.29
C PRO A 25 -28.82 27.13 -24.98
N ALA A 26 -29.23 27.01 -23.71
CA ALA A 26 -30.63 27.01 -23.30
C ALA A 26 -31.16 28.40 -22.91
N CYS A 27 -30.39 29.20 -22.17
CA CYS A 27 -30.80 30.56 -21.74
C CYS A 27 -29.99 31.70 -22.36
N GLY A 28 -28.92 31.40 -23.11
CA GLY A 28 -28.12 32.42 -23.79
C GLY A 28 -27.19 33.24 -22.90
N GLU A 29 -27.19 33.03 -21.58
CA GLU A 29 -26.31 33.75 -20.66
C GLU A 29 -24.85 33.29 -20.76
N TRP A 30 -23.95 34.25 -20.54
CA TRP A 30 -22.50 34.04 -20.56
C TRP A 30 -21.97 33.79 -19.15
N ASN A 31 -20.92 32.97 -19.04
CA ASN A 31 -20.18 32.69 -17.80
C ASN A 31 -21.01 32.08 -16.65
N THR A 32 -22.17 31.51 -16.95
CA THR A 32 -23.03 30.84 -15.95
C THR A 32 -22.81 29.33 -15.88
N PHE A 33 -21.93 28.78 -16.72
CA PHE A 33 -21.54 27.37 -16.72
C PHE A 33 -20.49 27.11 -15.64
N VAL A 34 -20.89 26.38 -14.61
CA VAL A 34 -20.01 25.95 -13.52
C VAL A 34 -19.80 24.44 -13.59
N GLU A 35 -18.58 24.00 -13.35
CA GLU A 35 -18.22 22.59 -13.33
C GLU A 35 -18.76 21.92 -12.06
N GLU A 36 -19.50 20.83 -12.22
CA GLU A 36 -20.00 20.01 -11.12
C GLU A 36 -19.60 18.54 -11.32
N ILE A 37 -19.00 17.96 -10.28
CA ILE A 37 -18.48 16.60 -10.31
C ILE A 37 -19.64 15.64 -10.00
N ILE A 38 -20.22 15.03 -11.05
CA ILE A 38 -21.39 14.14 -10.92
C ILE A 38 -21.06 12.83 -10.19
N GLN A 39 -19.79 12.41 -10.21
CA GLN A 39 -19.33 11.24 -9.47
C GLN A 39 -18.24 11.65 -8.48
N LYS A 40 -18.62 11.88 -7.22
CA LYS A 40 -17.68 11.62 -6.12
C LYS A 40 -17.22 10.19 -6.30
N GLU A 41 -15.91 9.95 -6.23
CA GLU A 41 -15.42 8.60 -6.05
C GLU A 41 -16.22 7.98 -4.92
N ASP A 42 -16.96 6.90 -5.20
CA ASP A 42 -17.31 5.97 -4.15
C ASP A 42 -15.98 5.69 -3.46
N LYS A 43 -15.83 6.16 -2.22
CA LYS A 43 -14.79 5.71 -1.31
C LYS A 43 -15.07 4.25 -0.93
N THR A 44 -15.29 3.40 -1.93
CA THR A 44 -14.97 1.99 -1.81
C THR A 44 -13.46 1.98 -1.69
N GLU A 45 -13.02 1.80 -0.46
CA GLU A 45 -11.63 1.72 -0.05
C GLU A 45 -10.88 0.79 -1.00
N LYS A 46 -10.26 1.39 -2.02
CA LYS A 46 -9.27 0.72 -2.84
C LYS A 46 -8.08 0.49 -1.94
N GLY A 47 -7.98 -0.72 -1.40
CA GLY A 47 -6.72 -1.30 -0.96
C GLY A 47 -5.92 -0.49 0.06
N SER A 48 -6.58 0.32 0.90
CA SER A 48 -5.95 0.70 2.15
C SER A 48 -5.93 -0.58 2.96
N TRP A 49 -4.75 -1.20 3.07
CA TRP A 49 -4.46 -2.04 4.22
C TRP A 49 -4.77 -1.18 5.43
N ARG A 50 -5.99 -1.32 5.96
CA ARG A 50 -6.33 -0.84 7.29
C ARG A 50 -5.36 -1.59 8.19
N ILE A 51 -4.23 -0.95 8.50
CA ILE A 51 -3.48 -1.25 9.70
C ILE A 51 -4.50 -0.93 10.79
N SER A 52 -5.28 -1.96 11.14
CA SER A 52 -5.98 -2.01 12.40
C SER A 52 -5.00 -1.49 13.41
N SER A 53 -5.35 -0.42 14.10
CA SER A 53 -4.65 0.05 15.28
C SER A 53 -4.80 -0.96 16.41
N SER A 54 -4.53 -2.24 16.14
CA SER A 54 -4.26 -3.25 17.15
C SER A 54 -2.99 -2.80 17.84
N GLN A 55 -3.12 -2.37 19.10
CA GLN A 55 -2.06 -1.94 19.99
C GLN A 55 -0.92 -1.19 19.30
N GLN A 56 -0.91 0.13 19.44
CA GLN A 56 0.31 0.92 19.33
C GLN A 56 1.39 0.29 20.23
N ILE A 57 2.20 -0.62 19.68
CA ILE A 57 3.57 -0.85 20.14
C ILE A 57 4.34 0.37 19.63
N ALA A 58 3.98 1.55 20.16
CA ALA A 58 4.73 2.77 19.94
C ALA A 58 6.02 2.59 20.74
N THR A 59 7.07 2.17 20.05
CA THR A 59 8.43 2.21 20.58
C THR A 59 8.72 3.65 21.00
N ARG A 60 8.80 3.89 22.31
CA ARG A 60 9.15 5.21 22.85
C ARG A 60 10.65 5.47 22.62
N PRO A 61 11.07 6.71 22.34
CA PRO A 61 12.48 7.06 22.33
C PRO A 61 13.12 6.71 23.67
N LYS A 62 14.29 6.09 23.64
CA LYS A 62 15.13 5.76 24.80
C LYS A 62 16.54 6.26 24.57
N ALA A 63 17.25 6.64 25.64
CA ALA A 63 18.67 6.92 25.54
C ALA A 63 19.44 5.64 25.17
N ILE A 64 20.56 5.75 24.46
CA ILE A 64 21.35 4.58 24.04
C ILE A 64 21.77 3.73 25.25
N ALA A 65 22.11 4.37 26.37
CA ALA A 65 22.48 3.69 27.62
C ALA A 65 21.33 2.86 28.25
N GLU A 66 20.09 3.09 27.83
CA GLU A 66 18.89 2.39 28.32
C GLU A 66 18.40 1.30 27.36
N ILE A 67 19.12 1.09 26.24
CA ILE A 67 18.81 0.03 25.28
C ILE A 67 19.38 -1.29 25.84
N ASN A 68 18.49 -2.16 26.31
CA ASN A 68 18.86 -3.51 26.67
C ASN A 68 19.07 -4.37 25.41
N TYR A 69 20.22 -5.01 25.31
CA TYR A 69 20.44 -6.06 24.31
C TYR A 69 19.86 -7.37 24.83
N SER A 70 18.92 -7.95 24.10
CA SER A 70 18.42 -9.30 24.32
C SER A 70 18.68 -10.13 23.08
N GLU A 71 19.31 -11.29 23.23
CA GLU A 71 19.36 -12.26 22.15
C GLU A 71 17.93 -12.72 21.84
N GLN A 72 17.54 -12.59 20.57
CA GLN A 72 16.26 -13.09 20.11
C GLN A 72 16.40 -14.57 19.77
N HIS A 73 15.37 -15.34 20.12
CA HIS A 73 15.29 -16.74 19.70
C HIS A 73 15.33 -16.81 18.17
N ARG A 74 16.23 -17.64 17.63
CA ARG A 74 16.38 -17.85 16.19
C ARG A 74 16.06 -19.30 15.85
N ILE A 75 15.38 -19.49 14.73
CA ILE A 75 15.17 -20.81 14.13
C ILE A 75 16.41 -21.12 13.28
N VAL A 76 17.23 -22.04 13.77
CA VAL A 76 18.41 -22.52 13.07
C VAL A 76 17.96 -23.49 11.98
N THR A 77 18.27 -23.17 10.73
CA THR A 77 17.96 -24.04 9.58
C THR A 77 19.05 -25.10 9.41
N SER A 78 18.81 -26.11 8.57
CA SER A 78 19.83 -27.11 8.21
C SER A 78 20.96 -26.54 7.33
N ASP A 79 20.75 -25.38 6.71
CA ASP A 79 21.73 -24.72 5.85
C ASP A 79 22.57 -23.72 6.66
N GLY A 80 23.84 -24.07 6.87
CA GLY A 80 24.80 -23.24 7.61
C GLY A 80 25.10 -21.89 6.95
N GLU A 81 25.15 -21.83 5.62
CA GLU A 81 25.44 -20.59 4.89
C GLU A 81 24.22 -19.65 4.94
N LEU A 82 23.02 -20.19 4.84
CA LEU A 82 21.80 -19.41 5.05
C LEU A 82 21.75 -18.85 6.49
N ASN A 83 22.03 -19.68 7.50
CA ASN A 83 22.06 -19.22 8.88
C ASN A 83 23.10 -18.09 9.05
N ARG A 84 24.28 -18.22 8.44
CA ARG A 84 25.32 -17.19 8.46
C ARG A 84 24.84 -15.87 7.84
N VAL A 85 24.20 -15.93 6.67
CA VAL A 85 23.63 -14.74 6.00
C VAL A 85 22.54 -14.07 6.85
N LEU A 86 21.73 -14.86 7.56
CA LEU A 86 20.68 -14.35 8.44
C LEU A 86 21.18 -13.93 9.84
N GLY A 87 22.48 -14.03 10.12
CA GLY A 87 23.06 -13.67 11.41
C GLY A 87 22.77 -14.68 12.52
N GLY A 88 22.78 -15.97 12.19
CA GLY A 88 22.59 -17.09 13.11
C GLY A 88 21.28 -17.86 12.94
N GLY A 89 20.44 -17.51 11.97
CA GLY A 89 19.14 -18.17 11.71
C GLY A 89 17.97 -17.20 11.60
N ILE A 90 16.78 -17.75 11.34
CA ILE A 90 15.56 -16.98 11.07
C ILE A 90 14.98 -16.41 12.38
N VAL A 91 14.71 -15.11 12.42
CA VAL A 91 14.07 -14.44 13.55
C VAL A 91 12.54 -14.53 13.43
N PRO A 92 11.81 -15.07 14.42
CA PRO A 92 10.34 -15.09 14.41
C PRO A 92 9.75 -13.68 14.34
N GLY A 93 8.71 -13.50 13.53
CA GLY A 93 8.07 -12.19 13.34
C GLY A 93 8.88 -11.18 12.52
N SER A 94 9.97 -11.62 11.88
CA SER A 94 10.74 -10.79 10.95
C SER A 94 10.20 -10.87 9.52
N LEU A 95 10.57 -9.88 8.70
CA LEU A 95 10.33 -9.87 7.26
C LEU A 95 11.68 -9.91 6.54
N VAL A 96 11.87 -10.92 5.69
CA VAL A 96 13.11 -11.12 4.92
C VAL A 96 12.79 -11.07 3.43
N LEU A 97 13.46 -10.17 2.70
CA LEU A 97 13.33 -10.03 1.25
C LEU A 97 14.43 -10.84 0.55
N ILE A 98 14.04 -11.75 -0.33
CA ILE A 98 14.98 -12.53 -1.16
C ILE A 98 14.94 -12.02 -2.60
N GLY A 99 16.00 -11.34 -3.00
CA GLY A 99 16.22 -10.81 -4.35
C GLY A 99 17.10 -11.72 -5.20
N GLY A 100 17.03 -11.54 -6.52
CA GLY A 100 17.90 -12.25 -7.47
C GLY A 100 17.27 -12.36 -8.86
N GLU A 101 18.09 -12.67 -9.86
CA GLU A 101 17.67 -12.79 -11.27
C GLU A 101 16.58 -13.85 -11.46
N PRO A 102 15.73 -13.74 -12.50
CA PRO A 102 14.81 -14.81 -12.88
C PRO A 102 15.57 -16.11 -13.13
N GLY A 103 15.08 -17.24 -12.58
CA GLY A 103 15.71 -18.55 -12.78
C GLY A 103 16.86 -18.90 -11.82
N ILE A 104 17.34 -17.99 -10.96
CA ILE A 104 18.44 -18.26 -10.01
C ILE A 104 18.10 -19.27 -8.89
N GLY A 105 16.84 -19.74 -8.81
CA GLY A 105 16.43 -20.74 -7.83
C GLY A 105 15.87 -20.21 -6.51
N LYS A 106 15.42 -18.94 -6.42
CA LYS A 106 14.81 -18.36 -5.21
C LYS A 106 13.66 -19.21 -4.63
N SER A 107 12.73 -19.62 -5.49
CA SER A 107 11.59 -20.46 -5.08
C SER A 107 12.04 -21.85 -4.65
N THR A 108 13.05 -22.42 -5.31
CA THR A 108 13.62 -23.73 -4.97
C THR A 108 14.28 -23.70 -3.60
N LEU A 109 15.10 -22.67 -3.32
CA LEU A 109 15.75 -22.49 -2.03
C LEU A 109 14.72 -22.34 -0.91
N LEU A 110 13.70 -21.48 -1.10
CA LEU A 110 12.62 -21.30 -0.13
C LEU A 110 11.84 -22.58 0.13
N LEU A 111 11.58 -23.39 -0.90
CA LEU A 111 10.92 -24.67 -0.75
C LEU A 111 11.77 -25.66 0.06
N GLN A 112 13.08 -25.74 -0.22
CA GLN A 112 14.01 -26.59 0.53
C GLN A 112 14.07 -26.20 2.00
N ILE A 113 14.13 -24.90 2.29
CA ILE A 113 14.09 -24.37 3.66
C ILE A 113 12.77 -24.78 4.34
N ALA A 114 11.63 -24.54 3.70
CA ALA A 114 10.32 -24.89 4.27
C ALA A 114 10.19 -26.38 4.60
N MET A 115 10.73 -27.26 3.74
CA MET A 115 10.76 -28.70 4.00
C MET A 115 11.68 -29.07 5.17
N SER A 116 12.79 -28.36 5.34
CA SER A 116 13.75 -28.61 6.43
C SER A 116 13.27 -28.10 7.80
N LEU A 117 12.35 -27.13 7.81
CA LEU A 117 11.80 -26.51 9.03
C LEU A 117 10.69 -27.33 9.70
N HIS A 118 10.30 -28.46 9.11
CA HIS A 118 9.30 -29.37 9.69
C HIS A 118 9.90 -30.10 10.90
N GLN A 119 9.66 -29.56 12.10
CA GLN A 119 9.89 -30.22 13.39
C GLN A 119 8.75 -29.92 14.35
#